data_AF-A0A3B9XSC0-F1
#
_entry.id   AF-A0A3B9XSC0-F1
#
_cell.length_a   1.000
_cell.length_b   1.000
_cell.length_c   1.000
_cell.angle_alpha   90.00
_cell.angle_beta   90.00
_cell.angle_gamma   90.00
#
_symmetry.space_group_name_H-M   'P 1'
#
loop_
_entity.id
_entity.type
_entity.pdbx_description
1 polymer ?
#
loop_
_entity_poly.entity_id
_entity_poly.type
_entity_poly.pdbx_seq_one_letter_code
_entity_poly.pdbx_strand_id
1 'polypeptide(L)' 'KTAILAMVNGIPPQLAVEFGRKTLFSSERPSFTALEDHLRGR' A
#
# COMPACT_ATOMS: atom_id res chain seq x y z
N LYS A 1 8.49 3.16 3.50
CA LYS A 1 8.57 4.45 4.25
C LYS A 1 7.21 5.14 4.37
N THR A 2 6.52 5.45 3.26
CA THR A 2 5.25 6.21 3.26
C THR A 2 4.12 5.54 4.05
N ALA A 3 3.95 4.22 3.94
CA ALA A 3 2.92 3.50 4.69
C ALA A 3 3.11 3.64 6.21
N ILE A 4 4.33 3.45 6.70
CA ILE A 4 4.64 3.59 8.13
C ILE A 4 4.42 5.04 8.59
N LEU A 5 4.83 6.03 7.79
CA LEU A 5 4.57 7.43 8.11
C LEU A 5 3.07 7.72 8.22
N ALA A 6 2.26 7.20 7.30
CA ALA A 6 0.80 7.35 7.36
C ALA A 6 0.21 6.70 8.62
N MET A 7 0.66 5.49 8.99
CA MET A 7 0.24 4.82 10.23
C MET A 7 0.58 5.65 11.47
N VAL A 8 1.78 6.21 11.55
CA VAL A 8 2.20 7.09 12.68
C VAL A 8 1.33 8.34 12.78
N ASN A 9 0.75 8.80 11.66
CA ASN A 9 -0.21 9.91 11.63
C ASN A 9 -1.67 9.48 11.85
N GLY A 10 -1.92 8.26 12.32
CA GLY A 10 -3.26 7.77 12.66
C GLY A 10 -4.09 7.27 11.48
N ILE A 11 -3.49 7.09 10.30
CA ILE A 11 -4.18 6.52 9.14
C ILE A 11 -4.35 5.01 9.33
N PRO A 12 -5.55 4.44 9.07
CA PRO A 12 -5.79 3.01 9.18
C PRO A 12 -4.82 2.18 8.33
N PRO A 13 -4.40 0.98 8.79
CA PRO A 13 -3.40 0.15 8.11
C PRO A 13 -3.66 -0.06 6.61
N GLN A 14 -4.89 -0.40 6.22
CA GLN A 14 -5.26 -0.61 4.82
C GLN A 14 -5.01 0.62 3.94
N LEU A 15 -5.38 1.81 4.43
CA LEU A 15 -5.21 3.06 3.69
C LEU A 15 -3.75 3.49 3.65
N ALA A 16 -3.01 3.25 4.73
CA ALA A 16 -1.58 3.49 4.79
C ALA A 16 -0.80 2.63 3.78
N VAL A 17 -1.17 1.36 3.60
CA VAL A 17 -0.61 0.47 2.58
C VAL A 17 -0.85 1.03 1.17
N GLU A 18 -2.04 1.55 0.89
CA GLU A 18 -2.36 2.17 -0.40
C GLU A 18 -1.50 3.42 -0.68
N PHE A 19 -1.22 4.24 0.34
CA PHE A 19 -0.27 5.35 0.20
C PHE A 19 1.14 4.87 -0.11
N GLY A 20 1.57 3.75 0.48
CA GLY A 20 2.82 3.08 0.09
C GLY A 20 2.82 2.66 -1.39
N ARG A 21 1.76 2.00 -1.85
CA ARG A 21 1.60 1.56 -3.24
C ARG A 21 1.69 2.74 -4.22
N LYS A 22 1.01 3.86 -3.91
CA LYS A 22 1.01 5.06 -4.77
C LYS A 22 2.37 5.75 -4.89
N THR A 23 3.33 5.49 -3.99
CA THR A 23 4.69 6.05 -4.12
C THR A 23 5.59 5.31 -5.11
N LEU A 24 5.21 4.12 -5.58
CA LEU A 24 5.96 3.38 -6.59
C LEU A 24 5.81 4.03 -7.97
N PHE A 25 6.83 3.89 -8.82
CA PHE A 25 6.74 4.30 -10.23
C PHE A 25 5.63 3.54 -10.96
N SER A 26 5.02 4.15 -11.98
CA SER A 26 3.87 3.57 -12.68
C SER A 26 4.14 2.18 -13.27
N SER A 27 5.38 1.91 -13.70
CA SER A 27 5.81 0.61 -14.24
C SER A 27 5.93 -0.50 -13.18
N GLU A 28 6.11 -0.13 -11.92
CA GLU A 28 6.36 -1.06 -10.79
C GLU A 28 5.20 -1.09 -9.79
N ARG A 29 4.21 -0.23 -10.00
CA ARG A 29 3.07 -0.08 -9.11
C ARG A 29 2.05 -1.20 -9.39
N PRO A 30 1.87 -2.18 -8.49
CA PRO A 30 0.87 -3.23 -8.70
C PRO A 30 -0.53 -2.62 -8.68
N SER A 31 -1.52 -3.27 -9.30
CA SER A 31 -2.91 -2.88 -9.14
C SER A 31 -3.36 -3.07 -7.69
N PHE A 32 -4.47 -2.43 -7.32
CA PHE A 32 -5.05 -2.63 -5.98
C PHE A 32 -5.36 -4.11 -5.73
N THR A 33 -6.02 -4.77 -6.69
CA THR A 33 -6.37 -6.19 -6.61
C THR A 33 -5.14 -7.09 -6.50
N ALA A 34 -4.10 -6.87 -7.31
CA ALA A 34 -2.89 -7.68 -7.26
C ALA A 34 -2.17 -7.59 -5.91
N LEU A 35 -2.16 -6.41 -5.29
CA LEU A 35 -1.62 -6.24 -3.95
C LEU A 35 -2.50 -6.91 -2.89
N GLU A 36 -3.82 -6.80 -3.01
CA GLU A 36 -4.77 -7.46 -2.10
C GLU A 36 -4.66 -8.99 -2.16
N ASP A 37 -4.58 -9.57 -3.35
CA ASP A 37 -4.43 -11.01 -3.55
C ASP A 37 -3.13 -11.51 -2.90
N HIS A 38 -2.03 -10.79 -3.11
CA HIS A 38 -0.73 -11.08 -2.49
C HIS A 38 -0.80 -11.00 -0.96
N LEU A 39 -1.44 -9.98 -0.39
CA LEU A 39 -1.57 -9.82 1.06
C LEU A 39 -2.47 -10.88 1.72
N ARG A 40 -3.45 -11.41 0.96
CA ARG A 40 -4.32 -12.50 1.41
C ARG A 40 -3.67 -13.89 1.28
N GLY A 41 -2.44 -13.95 0.76
CA GLY A 41 -1.71 -15.21 0.57
C GLY A 41 -2.31 -16.12 -0.49
N ARG A 42 -2.94 -15.55 -1.52
CA ARG A 42 -3.48 -16.27 -2.68
C ARG A 42 -2.54 -16.21 -3.88
#